data_AF-A0A9E3KL57-F1
#
_entry.id   AF-A0A9E3KL57-F1
#
_cell.length_a   1.000
_cell.length_b   1.000
_cell.length_c   1.000
_cell.angle_alpha   90.00
_cell.angle_beta   90.00
_cell.angle_gamma   90.00
#
_symmetry.space_group_name_H-M   'P 1'
#
loop_
_entity.id
_entity.type
_entity.pdbx_description
1 polymer ?
#
loop_
_entity_poly.entity_id
_entity_poly.type
_entity_poly.pdbx_seq_one_letter_code
_entity_poly.pdbx_strand_id
1 'polypeptide(L)'
;MQILEIENLNYYADLAYKILEKSTNYNRGKKIISEIFKIQPNNDLHFSDIVILRLTVIDSYYSTQMNKRLFGIEDIANKIEEFKTDDFLKKQCEIFLVNPTETNSNISKLFENNYGIQKNGKESGQAASLISKYLYFLMKYEFPIYDSLAKQSYSTIKSNYQLNNIQKIGFKFSIDYFQKIKTFKEFLKIESYNKLDNLLWLIGKVNKKSFSLILNRDSYIKQIKDERLNKFILFANQLKTNHDS
;
A
#
# COMPACT_ATOMS: atom_id res chain seq x y z
N MET A 1 5.19 -30.97 8.41
CA MET A 1 5.02 -29.59 7.88
C MET A 1 3.99 -29.67 6.76
N GLN A 2 2.76 -29.20 7.00
CA GLN A 2 1.69 -29.28 6.01
C GLN A 2 1.88 -28.12 5.02
N ILE A 3 2.18 -28.43 3.76
CA ILE A 3 2.31 -27.41 2.71
C ILE A 3 0.92 -26.84 2.46
N LEU A 4 0.72 -25.54 2.69
CA LEU A 4 -0.52 -24.87 2.34
C LEU A 4 -0.60 -24.76 0.80
N GLU A 5 -1.74 -25.10 0.20
CA GLU A 5 -1.90 -25.04 -1.26
C GLU A 5 -2.17 -23.61 -1.75
N ILE A 6 -1.60 -23.24 -2.91
CA ILE A 6 -1.71 -21.89 -3.50
C ILE A 6 -3.18 -21.48 -3.76
N GLU A 7 -4.06 -22.43 -4.08
CA GLU A 7 -5.50 -22.17 -4.29
C GLU A 7 -6.16 -21.54 -3.05
N ASN A 8 -5.64 -21.81 -1.86
CA ASN A 8 -6.11 -21.16 -0.64
C ASN A 8 -5.79 -19.67 -0.59
N LEU A 9 -4.71 -19.18 -1.23
CA LEU A 9 -4.32 -17.77 -1.14
C LEU A 9 -5.26 -16.85 -1.91
N ASN A 10 -5.77 -17.27 -3.06
CA ASN A 10 -6.81 -16.50 -3.78
C ASN A 10 -8.09 -16.39 -2.95
N TYR A 11 -8.51 -17.50 -2.33
CA TYR A 11 -9.63 -17.49 -1.40
C TYR A 11 -9.41 -16.49 -0.25
N TYR A 12 -8.22 -16.49 0.37
CA TYR A 12 -7.91 -15.55 1.45
C TYR A 12 -7.74 -14.10 0.96
N ALA A 13 -7.31 -13.86 -0.27
CA ALA A 13 -7.28 -12.54 -0.87
C ALA A 13 -8.69 -11.97 -1.04
N ASP A 14 -9.62 -12.78 -1.56
CA ASP A 14 -11.03 -12.41 -1.68
C ASP A 14 -11.68 -12.22 -0.30
N LEU A 15 -11.32 -13.06 0.68
CA LEU A 15 -11.82 -12.92 2.04
C LEU A 15 -11.31 -11.62 2.69
N ALA A 16 -10.03 -11.30 2.53
CA ALA A 16 -9.44 -10.04 3.00
C ALA A 16 -10.16 -8.83 2.38
N TYR A 17 -10.38 -8.87 1.06
CA TYR A 17 -11.14 -7.85 0.35
C TYR A 17 -12.55 -7.70 0.93
N LYS A 18 -13.30 -8.80 1.09
CA LYS A 18 -14.66 -8.80 1.66
C LYS A 18 -14.72 -8.36 3.14
N ILE A 19 -13.65 -8.52 3.90
CA ILE A 19 -13.54 -8.01 5.27
C ILE A 19 -13.31 -6.51 5.22
N LEU A 20 -12.31 -6.05 4.47
CA LEU A 20 -11.86 -4.67 4.48
C LEU A 20 -12.82 -3.73 3.76
N GLU A 21 -13.44 -4.13 2.65
CA GLU A 21 -14.34 -3.30 1.83
C GLU A 21 -15.78 -3.20 2.39
N LYS A 22 -16.04 -3.76 3.58
CA LYS A 22 -17.32 -3.61 4.30
C LYS A 22 -17.34 -2.35 5.17
N SER A 23 -18.25 -2.25 6.14
CA SER A 23 -18.36 -1.13 7.08
C SER A 23 -17.22 -1.12 8.12
N THR A 24 -15.99 -1.02 7.65
CA THR A 24 -14.76 -0.91 8.44
C THR A 24 -14.25 0.53 8.44
N ASN A 25 -13.41 0.87 9.43
CA ASN A 25 -12.72 2.17 9.43
C ASN A 25 -11.74 2.29 8.25
N TYR A 26 -11.15 1.18 7.81
CA TYR A 26 -10.35 1.11 6.58
C TYR A 26 -11.16 1.56 5.36
N ASN A 27 -12.33 0.97 5.10
CA ASN A 27 -13.16 1.33 3.94
C ASN A 27 -13.63 2.78 4.02
N ARG A 28 -14.02 3.23 5.22
CA ARG A 28 -14.40 4.64 5.43
C ARG A 28 -13.26 5.58 5.03
N GLY A 29 -12.04 5.32 5.50
CA GLY A 29 -10.87 6.11 5.13
C GLY A 29 -10.57 6.06 3.64
N LYS A 30 -10.61 4.85 3.05
CA LYS A 30 -10.44 4.65 1.60
C LYS A 30 -11.43 5.47 0.80
N LYS A 31 -12.73 5.45 1.14
CA LYS A 31 -13.77 6.26 0.48
C LYS A 31 -13.50 7.74 0.59
N ILE A 32 -13.17 8.25 1.78
CA ILE A 32 -12.89 9.67 1.99
C ILE A 32 -11.73 10.15 1.10
N ILE A 33 -10.63 9.39 1.07
CA ILE A 33 -9.49 9.73 0.22
C ILE A 33 -9.89 9.71 -1.26
N SER A 34 -10.65 8.71 -1.70
CA SER A 34 -11.12 8.62 -3.08
C SER A 34 -12.02 9.78 -3.51
N GLU A 35 -12.82 10.34 -2.60
CA GLU A 35 -13.59 11.57 -2.88
C GLU A 35 -12.67 12.77 -3.13
N ILE A 36 -11.56 12.88 -2.41
CA ILE A 36 -10.59 13.98 -2.57
C ILE A 36 -9.89 13.91 -3.93
N PHE A 37 -9.69 12.72 -4.49
CA PHE A 37 -9.17 12.57 -5.85
C PHE A 37 -10.15 13.02 -6.96
N LYS A 38 -11.42 13.30 -6.62
CA LYS A 38 -12.37 13.90 -7.57
C LYS A 38 -12.21 15.41 -7.68
N ILE A 39 -11.57 16.06 -6.71
CA ILE A 39 -11.32 17.50 -6.72
C ILE A 39 -10.39 17.83 -7.90
N GLN A 40 -10.81 18.79 -8.72
CA GLN A 40 -10.09 19.26 -9.90
C GLN A 40 -9.59 20.69 -9.70
N PRO A 41 -8.47 21.08 -10.35
CA PRO A 41 -7.98 22.45 -10.32
C PRO A 41 -9.04 23.44 -10.79
N ASN A 42 -9.03 24.62 -10.19
CA ASN A 42 -9.86 25.75 -10.59
C ASN A 42 -9.08 27.06 -10.42
N ASN A 43 -9.74 28.21 -10.55
CA ASN A 43 -9.06 29.51 -10.47
C ASN A 43 -8.43 29.79 -9.09
N ASP A 44 -8.92 29.16 -8.02
CA ASP A 44 -8.48 29.39 -6.64
C ASP A 44 -7.57 28.27 -6.11
N LEU A 45 -7.56 27.10 -6.76
CA LEU A 45 -6.83 25.90 -6.37
C LEU A 45 -6.00 25.39 -7.54
N HIS A 46 -4.68 25.60 -7.48
CA HIS A 46 -3.76 25.09 -8.47
C HIS A 46 -3.57 23.57 -8.33
N PHE A 47 -2.98 22.95 -9.36
CA PHE A 47 -2.75 21.51 -9.37
C PHE A 47 -1.87 21.05 -8.19
N SER A 48 -0.81 21.80 -7.88
CA SER A 48 0.06 21.51 -6.73
C SER A 48 -0.67 21.60 -5.39
N ASP A 49 -1.56 22.58 -5.19
CA ASP A 49 -2.37 22.68 -3.97
C ASP A 49 -3.28 21.46 -3.76
N ILE A 50 -3.87 20.97 -4.86
CA ILE A 50 -4.69 19.76 -4.84
C ILE A 50 -3.84 18.52 -4.53
N VAL A 51 -2.62 18.45 -5.05
CA VAL A 51 -1.68 17.37 -4.72
C VAL A 51 -1.30 17.43 -3.24
N ILE A 52 -0.98 18.61 -2.70
CA ILE A 52 -0.70 18.82 -1.26
C ILE A 52 -1.88 18.35 -0.40
N LEU A 53 -3.11 18.74 -0.76
CA LEU A 53 -4.33 18.31 -0.07
C LEU A 53 -4.45 16.77 -0.05
N ARG A 54 -4.32 16.13 -1.22
CA ARG A 54 -4.38 14.66 -1.36
C ARG A 54 -3.32 13.97 -0.52
N LEU A 55 -2.06 14.42 -0.61
CA LEU A 55 -0.93 13.85 0.15
C LEU A 55 -1.14 14.01 1.66
N THR A 56 -1.60 15.17 2.12
CA THR A 56 -1.86 15.45 3.54
C THR A 56 -2.94 14.52 4.10
N VAL A 57 -4.04 14.34 3.36
CA VAL A 57 -5.11 13.43 3.78
C VAL A 57 -4.61 11.98 3.80
N ILE A 58 -3.86 11.54 2.78
CA ILE A 58 -3.28 10.19 2.78
C ILE A 58 -2.34 10.01 3.98
N ASP A 59 -1.43 10.95 4.25
CA ASP A 59 -0.51 10.86 5.41
C ASP A 59 -1.29 10.77 6.72
N SER A 60 -2.37 11.53 6.87
CA SER A 60 -3.22 11.47 8.07
C SER A 60 -3.91 10.11 8.25
N TYR A 61 -4.48 9.53 7.19
CA TYR A 61 -5.23 8.27 7.28
C TYR A 61 -4.33 7.03 7.33
N TYR A 62 -3.16 7.07 6.68
CA TYR A 62 -2.23 5.95 6.61
C TYR A 62 -1.00 6.09 7.52
N SER A 63 -0.84 7.22 8.21
CA SER A 63 0.27 7.49 9.14
C SER A 63 1.65 7.28 8.53
N THR A 64 1.93 7.93 7.39
CA THR A 64 3.21 7.77 6.68
C THR A 64 4.38 8.55 7.31
N GLN A 65 4.09 9.30 8.39
CA GLN A 65 5.05 10.06 9.22
C GLN A 65 5.74 11.20 8.46
N MET A 66 5.06 11.80 7.47
CA MET A 66 5.61 12.96 6.77
C MET A 66 5.69 14.19 7.67
N ASN A 67 4.87 14.26 8.72
CA ASN A 67 4.95 15.30 9.75
C ASN A 67 6.34 15.44 10.44
N LYS A 68 7.25 14.47 10.28
CA LYS A 68 8.63 14.54 10.78
C LYS A 68 9.62 15.17 9.79
N ARG A 69 9.20 15.42 8.55
CA ARG A 69 10.01 15.93 7.44
C ARG A 69 9.49 17.30 7.05
N LEU A 70 10.23 18.34 7.40
CA LEU A 70 9.86 19.71 7.03
C LEU A 70 9.86 19.82 5.50
N PHE A 71 8.84 20.48 4.93
CA PHE A 71 8.66 20.68 3.49
C PHE A 71 8.48 19.40 2.65
N GLY A 72 8.38 18.23 3.29
CA GLY A 72 8.36 16.96 2.57
C GLY A 72 7.11 16.73 1.73
N ILE A 73 5.95 17.30 2.10
CA ILE A 73 4.73 17.19 1.29
C ILE A 73 4.83 18.12 0.08
N GLU A 74 5.31 19.33 0.30
CA GLU A 74 5.54 20.36 -0.72
C GLU A 74 6.53 19.88 -1.77
N ASP A 75 7.66 19.28 -1.36
CA ASP A 75 8.65 18.73 -2.28
C ASP A 75 8.08 17.61 -3.15
N ILE A 76 7.27 16.72 -2.57
CA ILE A 76 6.59 15.64 -3.33
C ILE A 76 5.58 16.26 -4.29
N ALA A 77 4.81 17.26 -3.85
CA ALA A 77 3.81 17.92 -4.67
C ALA A 77 4.43 18.61 -5.88
N ASN A 78 5.52 19.36 -5.68
CA ASN A 78 6.29 20.00 -6.74
C ASN A 78 6.82 18.96 -7.74
N LYS A 79 7.29 17.80 -7.25
CA LYS A 79 7.74 16.71 -8.13
C LYS A 79 6.60 16.09 -8.94
N ILE A 80 5.42 15.94 -8.34
CA ILE A 80 4.21 15.46 -9.04
C ILE A 80 3.71 16.51 -10.05
N GLU A 81 3.86 17.79 -9.77
CA GLU A 81 3.47 18.89 -10.68
C GLU A 81 4.26 18.87 -12.00
N GLU A 82 5.47 18.30 -12.02
CA GLU A 82 6.23 18.09 -13.27
C GLU A 82 5.45 17.26 -14.31
N PHE A 83 4.53 16.39 -13.87
CA PHE A 83 3.66 15.61 -14.74
C PHE A 83 2.47 16.41 -15.30
N LYS A 84 2.24 17.64 -14.83
CA LYS A 84 1.23 18.61 -15.29
C LYS A 84 -0.23 18.23 -15.05
N THR A 85 -0.61 16.97 -15.24
CA THR A 85 -2.00 16.50 -15.07
C THR A 85 -2.07 15.11 -14.48
N ASP A 86 -3.18 14.80 -13.83
CA ASP A 86 -3.49 13.46 -13.33
C ASP A 86 -3.47 12.41 -14.44
N ASP A 87 -4.00 12.72 -15.63
CA ASP A 87 -4.08 11.76 -16.73
C ASP A 87 -2.72 11.47 -17.36
N PHE A 88 -1.84 12.47 -17.47
CA PHE A 88 -0.46 12.23 -17.89
C PHE A 88 0.29 11.37 -16.86
N LEU A 89 0.14 11.66 -15.56
CA LEU A 89 0.75 10.86 -14.50
C LEU A 89 0.23 9.41 -14.50
N LYS A 90 -1.07 9.18 -14.70
CA LYS A 90 -1.63 7.83 -14.84
C LYS A 90 -1.00 7.06 -16.00
N LYS A 91 -0.88 7.69 -17.16
CA LYS A 91 -0.23 7.08 -18.34
C LYS A 91 1.22 6.70 -18.05
N GLN A 92 1.97 7.55 -17.35
CA GLN A 92 3.34 7.23 -16.92
C GLN A 92 3.38 6.05 -15.93
N CYS A 93 2.38 5.94 -15.04
CA CYS A 93 2.25 4.78 -14.15
C CYS A 93 1.95 3.48 -14.91
N GLU A 94 1.08 3.52 -15.92
CA GLU A 94 0.78 2.35 -16.76
C GLU A 94 2.03 1.84 -17.47
N ILE A 95 2.81 2.75 -18.09
CA ILE A 95 4.09 2.43 -18.73
C ILE A 95 5.05 1.81 -17.70
N PHE A 96 5.18 2.44 -16.53
CA PHE A 96 6.04 1.93 -15.46
C PHE A 96 5.63 0.52 -15.00
N LEU A 97 4.34 0.22 -14.88
CA LEU A 97 3.86 -1.09 -14.44
C LEU A 97 4.05 -2.20 -15.48
N VAL A 98 4.26 -1.87 -16.75
CA VAL A 98 4.67 -2.84 -17.78
C VAL A 98 6.08 -3.36 -17.48
N ASN A 99 7.02 -2.46 -17.17
CA ASN A 99 8.41 -2.81 -16.83
C ASN A 99 8.96 -2.01 -15.63
N PRO A 100 8.58 -2.35 -14.38
CA PRO A 100 8.98 -1.59 -13.19
C PRO A 100 10.48 -1.53 -12.91
N THR A 101 11.30 -2.36 -13.59
CA THR A 101 12.75 -2.36 -13.43
C THR A 101 13.47 -1.34 -14.30
N GLU A 102 12.74 -0.62 -15.17
CA GLU A 102 13.34 0.41 -16.00
C GLU A 102 13.87 1.56 -15.15
N THR A 103 15.20 1.58 -15.00
CA THR A 103 15.93 2.67 -14.35
C THR A 103 15.74 3.93 -15.19
N ASN A 104 15.55 5.08 -14.54
CA ASN A 104 15.34 6.39 -15.15
C ASN A 104 13.96 6.72 -15.75
N SER A 105 12.93 5.88 -15.57
CA SER A 105 11.56 6.33 -15.84
C SER A 105 11.20 7.52 -14.93
N ASN A 106 10.29 8.39 -15.37
CA ASN A 106 9.83 9.52 -14.55
C ASN A 106 9.21 9.06 -13.23
N ILE A 107 8.55 7.88 -13.23
CA ILE A 107 8.00 7.27 -12.01
C ILE A 107 9.12 6.74 -11.10
N SER A 108 10.16 6.10 -11.65
CA SER A 108 11.29 5.62 -10.85
C SER A 108 11.96 6.78 -10.10
N LYS A 109 12.19 7.90 -10.79
CA LYS A 109 12.75 9.14 -10.19
C LYS A 109 11.86 9.71 -9.08
N LEU A 110 10.54 9.65 -9.25
CA LEU A 110 9.59 10.08 -8.21
C LEU A 110 9.82 9.28 -6.91
N PHE A 111 10.11 7.98 -6.99
CA PHE A 111 10.36 7.15 -5.80
C PHE A 111 11.78 7.26 -5.24
N GLU A 112 12.77 7.50 -6.10
CA GLU A 112 14.19 7.47 -5.73
C GLU A 112 14.68 8.77 -5.07
N ASN A 113 14.02 9.89 -5.36
CA ASN A 113 14.35 11.20 -4.80
C ASN A 113 14.16 11.26 -3.26
N ASN A 114 14.95 12.14 -2.63
CA ASN A 114 14.78 12.55 -1.25
C ASN A 114 13.75 13.68 -1.15
N TYR A 115 12.95 13.68 -0.08
CA TYR A 115 11.89 14.67 0.12
C TYR A 115 11.86 15.21 1.54
N GLY A 116 11.90 16.52 1.66
CA GLY A 116 11.93 17.27 2.90
C GLY A 116 13.28 17.26 3.59
N ILE A 117 13.35 18.00 4.69
CA ILE A 117 14.55 18.15 5.53
C ILE A 117 14.23 17.88 7.00
N GLN A 118 15.25 17.52 7.75
CA GLN A 118 15.22 17.42 9.21
C GLN A 118 15.37 18.81 9.84
N LYS A 119 15.06 18.95 11.13
CA LYS A 119 15.21 20.22 11.87
C LYS A 119 16.63 20.79 11.87
N ASN A 120 17.63 19.94 11.66
CA ASN A 120 19.04 20.33 11.55
C ASN A 120 19.46 20.70 10.11
N GLY A 121 18.52 20.80 9.17
CA GLY A 121 18.77 21.16 7.77
C GLY A 121 19.26 20.01 6.88
N LYS A 122 19.51 18.81 7.41
CA LYS A 122 19.91 17.65 6.59
C LYS A 122 18.73 17.13 5.78
N GLU A 123 19.00 16.64 4.57
CA GLU A 123 17.99 15.94 3.76
C GLU A 123 17.34 14.80 4.55
N SER A 124 16.03 14.67 4.35
CA SER A 124 15.30 13.46 4.75
C SER A 124 15.48 12.37 3.68
N GLY A 125 14.92 11.19 3.94
CA GLY A 125 14.98 10.08 2.97
C GLY A 125 13.85 10.08 1.95
N GLN A 126 13.79 8.99 1.20
CA GLN A 126 12.70 8.67 0.27
C GLN A 126 11.33 8.58 0.95
N ALA A 127 10.27 8.93 0.21
CA ALA A 127 8.88 8.93 0.68
C ALA A 127 8.02 7.85 0.01
N ALA A 128 8.62 6.70 -0.35
CA ALA A 128 8.00 5.66 -1.16
C ALA A 128 6.63 5.17 -0.65
N SER A 129 6.42 5.14 0.67
CA SER A 129 5.14 4.73 1.24
C SER A 129 4.00 5.71 0.97
N LEU A 130 4.26 7.02 1.04
CA LEU A 130 3.24 8.03 0.73
C LEU A 130 3.00 8.10 -0.78
N ILE A 131 4.07 8.12 -1.57
CA ILE A 131 4.00 8.21 -3.03
C ILE A 131 3.22 7.02 -3.61
N SER A 132 3.54 5.79 -3.21
CA SER A 132 2.81 4.60 -3.70
C SER A 132 1.34 4.61 -3.31
N LYS A 133 0.98 5.16 -2.14
CA LYS A 133 -0.43 5.35 -1.75
C LYS A 133 -1.12 6.41 -2.59
N TYR A 134 -0.45 7.53 -2.88
CA TYR A 134 -0.96 8.54 -3.80
C TYR A 134 -1.26 7.94 -5.17
N LEU A 135 -0.30 7.19 -5.74
CA LEU A 135 -0.48 6.52 -7.03
C LEU A 135 -1.55 5.41 -6.97
N TYR A 136 -1.67 4.68 -5.86
CA TYR A 136 -2.75 3.72 -5.64
C TYR A 136 -4.13 4.37 -5.76
N PHE A 137 -4.37 5.52 -5.12
CA PHE A 137 -5.66 6.22 -5.27
C PHE A 137 -5.85 6.84 -6.65
N LEU A 138 -4.81 7.46 -7.22
CA LEU A 138 -4.84 8.03 -8.57
C LEU A 138 -5.20 6.99 -9.64
N MET A 139 -4.64 5.79 -9.52
CA MET A 139 -4.82 4.66 -10.43
C MET A 139 -6.05 3.80 -10.09
N LYS A 140 -7.00 4.31 -9.29
CA LYS A 140 -8.21 3.58 -8.88
C LYS A 140 -7.89 2.19 -8.31
N TYR A 141 -6.87 2.15 -7.46
CA TYR A 141 -6.38 0.98 -6.72
C TYR A 141 -5.59 -0.05 -7.55
N GLU A 142 -5.21 0.29 -8.77
CA GLU A 142 -4.41 -0.56 -9.67
C GLU A 142 -2.91 -0.22 -9.66
N PHE A 143 -2.41 0.32 -8.54
CA PHE A 143 -0.98 0.52 -8.31
C PHE A 143 -0.57 -0.06 -6.96
N PRO A 144 0.47 -0.92 -6.88
CA PRO A 144 0.87 -1.58 -5.62
C PRO A 144 1.33 -0.59 -4.54
N ILE A 145 0.89 -0.80 -3.30
CA ILE A 145 1.31 0.02 -2.16
C ILE A 145 2.67 -0.46 -1.62
N TYR A 146 3.61 0.47 -1.37
CA TYR A 146 4.80 0.21 -0.56
C TYR A 146 4.47 0.37 0.93
N ASP A 147 4.35 -0.76 1.64
CA ASP A 147 4.03 -0.78 3.06
C ASP A 147 4.87 -1.80 3.84
N SER A 148 5.32 -1.40 5.03
CA SER A 148 6.15 -2.27 5.88
C SER A 148 5.42 -3.53 6.33
N LEU A 149 4.11 -3.48 6.60
CA LEU A 149 3.30 -4.65 6.94
C LEU A 149 3.19 -5.57 5.73
N ALA A 150 2.93 -4.99 4.56
CA ALA A 150 2.81 -5.79 3.33
C ALA A 150 4.11 -6.55 3.02
N LYS A 151 5.27 -5.90 3.19
CA LYS A 151 6.60 -6.54 3.05
C LYS A 151 6.80 -7.69 4.04
N GLN A 152 6.37 -7.52 5.29
CA GLN A 152 6.47 -8.57 6.31
C GLN A 152 5.62 -9.78 5.89
N SER A 153 4.35 -9.53 5.56
CA SER A 153 3.42 -10.58 5.12
C SER A 153 3.84 -11.27 3.83
N TYR A 154 4.43 -10.53 2.90
CA TYR A 154 5.04 -11.10 1.69
C TYR A 154 6.10 -12.15 2.05
N SER A 155 7.03 -11.81 2.93
CA SER A 155 8.08 -12.73 3.37
C SER A 155 7.49 -13.94 4.10
N THR A 156 6.47 -13.74 4.94
CA THR A 156 5.79 -14.82 5.64
C THR A 156 5.14 -15.82 4.67
N ILE A 157 4.38 -15.34 3.68
CA ILE A 157 3.76 -16.20 2.66
C ILE A 157 4.83 -16.92 1.85
N LYS A 158 5.84 -16.18 1.38
CA LYS A 158 6.94 -16.76 0.58
C LYS A 158 7.59 -17.96 1.28
N SER A 159 7.88 -17.84 2.58
CA SER A 159 8.48 -18.93 3.35
C SER A 159 7.53 -20.11 3.55
N ASN A 160 6.28 -19.84 3.94
CA ASN A 160 5.27 -20.88 4.20
C ASN A 160 4.92 -21.74 2.99
N TYR A 161 4.91 -21.12 1.81
CA TYR A 161 4.57 -21.78 0.55
C TYR A 161 5.81 -22.21 -0.23
N GLN A 162 7.02 -22.09 0.36
CA GLN A 162 8.29 -22.46 -0.25
C GLN A 162 8.48 -21.87 -1.67
N LEU A 163 8.10 -20.60 -1.82
CA LEU A 163 8.15 -19.88 -3.09
C LEU A 163 9.59 -19.46 -3.40
N ASN A 164 10.42 -20.45 -3.74
CA ASN A 164 11.86 -20.28 -3.97
C ASN A 164 12.17 -19.50 -5.25
N ASN A 165 11.29 -19.61 -6.25
CA ASN A 165 11.40 -18.91 -7.53
C ASN A 165 11.03 -17.41 -7.43
N ILE A 166 10.44 -17.00 -6.31
CA ILE A 166 10.09 -15.60 -6.05
C ILE A 166 11.26 -14.90 -5.35
N GLN A 167 11.61 -13.70 -5.78
CA GLN A 167 12.72 -12.95 -5.20
C GLN A 167 12.39 -12.41 -3.80
N LYS A 168 13.40 -12.22 -2.96
CA LYS A 168 13.23 -11.58 -1.63
C LYS A 168 13.10 -10.06 -1.78
N ILE A 169 12.24 -9.44 -0.97
CA ILE A 169 12.18 -7.98 -0.84
C ILE A 169 13.14 -7.55 0.27
N GLY A 170 14.03 -6.61 -0.04
CA GLY A 170 15.01 -6.09 0.92
C GLY A 170 14.39 -5.20 2.01
N PHE A 171 15.16 -4.94 3.07
CA PHE A 171 14.71 -4.08 4.18
C PHE A 171 14.53 -2.62 3.75
N LYS A 172 15.51 -2.06 3.02
CA LYS A 172 15.45 -0.71 2.45
C LYS A 172 14.52 -0.64 1.24
N PHE A 173 14.08 0.57 0.88
CA PHE A 173 13.38 0.77 -0.40
C PHE A 173 14.33 0.51 -1.57
N SER A 174 13.77 -0.05 -2.63
CA SER A 174 14.39 -0.25 -3.93
C SER A 174 13.27 -0.33 -4.95
N ILE A 175 13.49 0.23 -6.14
CA ILE A 175 12.46 0.31 -7.20
C ILE A 175 12.00 -1.08 -7.66
N ASP A 176 12.89 -2.07 -7.57
CA ASP A 176 12.61 -3.48 -7.86
C ASP A 176 11.50 -4.10 -6.99
N TYR A 177 11.10 -3.43 -5.89
CA TYR A 177 9.92 -3.78 -5.11
C TYR A 177 8.68 -3.98 -6.00
N PHE A 178 8.46 -3.07 -6.95
CA PHE A 178 7.26 -3.09 -7.78
C PHE A 178 7.26 -4.28 -8.74
N GLN A 179 8.42 -4.64 -9.30
CA GLN A 179 8.56 -5.86 -10.10
C GLN A 179 8.30 -7.11 -9.25
N LYS A 180 8.83 -7.17 -8.03
CA LYS A 180 8.62 -8.30 -7.11
C LYS A 180 7.16 -8.48 -6.74
N ILE A 181 6.45 -7.38 -6.45
CA ILE A 181 5.02 -7.41 -6.16
C ILE A 181 4.20 -7.81 -7.40
N LYS A 182 4.56 -7.31 -8.59
CA LYS A 182 3.93 -7.73 -9.85
C LYS A 182 4.06 -9.23 -10.08
N THR A 183 5.29 -9.76 -10.03
CA THR A 183 5.56 -11.20 -10.21
C THR A 183 4.87 -12.04 -9.13
N PHE A 184 4.82 -11.57 -7.89
CA PHE A 184 4.13 -12.25 -6.82
C PHE A 184 2.61 -12.31 -7.02
N LYS A 185 2.00 -11.20 -7.46
CA LYS A 185 0.58 -11.13 -7.82
C LYS A 185 0.24 -12.14 -8.92
N GLU A 186 1.03 -12.16 -9.98
CA GLU A 186 0.88 -13.07 -11.13
C GLU A 186 1.04 -14.53 -10.72
N PHE A 187 2.06 -14.84 -9.92
CA PHE A 187 2.31 -16.19 -9.41
C PHE A 187 1.15 -16.71 -8.56
N LEU A 188 0.60 -15.86 -7.68
CA LEU A 188 -0.56 -16.19 -6.86
C LEU A 188 -1.89 -16.16 -7.64
N LYS A 189 -1.88 -15.71 -8.90
CA LYS A 189 -3.09 -15.53 -9.73
C LYS A 189 -4.12 -14.58 -9.08
N ILE A 190 -3.67 -13.58 -8.34
CA ILE A 190 -4.54 -12.56 -7.74
C ILE A 190 -4.81 -11.48 -8.79
N GLU A 191 -6.08 -11.20 -9.05
CA GLU A 191 -6.48 -10.38 -10.21
C GLU A 191 -6.01 -8.91 -10.14
N SER A 192 -6.03 -8.29 -8.95
CA SER A 192 -5.73 -6.86 -8.80
C SER A 192 -4.75 -6.56 -7.67
N TYR A 193 -4.05 -5.43 -7.79
CA TYR A 193 -3.18 -4.94 -6.73
C TYR A 193 -3.97 -4.66 -5.45
N ASN A 194 -5.19 -4.14 -5.57
CA ASN A 194 -6.07 -3.91 -4.43
C ASN A 194 -6.33 -5.17 -3.59
N LYS A 195 -6.64 -6.31 -4.22
CA LYS A 195 -6.85 -7.59 -3.50
C LYS A 195 -5.55 -8.05 -2.83
N LEU A 196 -4.42 -7.95 -3.52
CA LEU A 196 -3.12 -8.34 -2.98
C LEU A 196 -2.72 -7.45 -1.78
N ASP A 197 -2.84 -6.13 -1.91
CA ASP A 197 -2.54 -5.19 -0.84
C ASP A 197 -3.45 -5.41 0.37
N ASN A 198 -4.75 -5.68 0.16
CA ASN A 198 -5.69 -6.03 1.22
C ASN A 198 -5.30 -7.32 1.95
N LEU A 199 -4.90 -8.36 1.21
CA LEU A 199 -4.40 -9.62 1.79
C LEU A 199 -3.17 -9.38 2.67
N LEU A 200 -2.14 -8.78 2.08
CA LEU A 200 -0.86 -8.57 2.75
C LEU A 200 -1.01 -7.67 3.98
N TRP A 201 -1.76 -6.58 3.86
CA TRP A 201 -1.98 -5.66 4.96
C TRP A 201 -2.80 -6.28 6.09
N LEU A 202 -3.86 -7.05 5.78
CA LEU A 202 -4.70 -7.68 6.80
C LEU A 202 -3.93 -8.75 7.58
N ILE A 203 -3.09 -9.56 6.93
CA ILE A 203 -2.17 -10.49 7.62
C ILE A 203 -1.30 -9.72 8.62
N GLY A 204 -0.68 -8.63 8.18
CA GLY A 204 0.19 -7.82 9.04
C GLY A 204 -0.55 -7.22 10.24
N LYS A 205 -1.79 -6.75 10.05
CA LYS A 205 -2.63 -6.22 11.14
C LYS A 205 -3.03 -7.29 12.14
N VAL A 206 -3.44 -8.48 11.69
CA VAL A 206 -3.75 -9.62 12.56
C VAL A 206 -2.53 -10.05 13.36
N ASN A 207 -1.37 -10.20 12.71
CA ASN A 207 -0.14 -10.63 13.37
C ASN A 207 0.34 -9.66 14.46
N LYS A 208 0.01 -8.37 14.32
CA LYS A 208 0.24 -7.33 15.33
C LYS A 208 -0.93 -7.10 16.29
N LYS A 209 -2.00 -7.88 16.21
CA LYS A 209 -3.23 -7.75 17.02
C LYS A 209 -3.85 -6.33 16.95
N SER A 210 -3.77 -5.69 15.78
CA SER A 210 -4.21 -4.31 15.54
C SER A 210 -5.52 -4.28 14.75
N PHE A 211 -6.65 -4.20 15.46
CA PHE A 211 -7.99 -4.31 14.85
C PHE A 211 -8.77 -3.00 14.71
N SER A 212 -8.23 -1.87 15.18
CA SER A 212 -8.94 -0.57 15.20
C SER A 212 -9.36 -0.06 13.82
N LEU A 213 -8.66 -0.47 12.75
CA LEU A 213 -9.02 -0.13 11.37
C LEU A 213 -9.92 -1.19 10.70
N ILE A 214 -9.95 -2.40 11.24
CA ILE A 214 -10.71 -3.53 10.72
C ILE A 214 -12.13 -3.51 11.26
N LEU A 215 -12.29 -3.11 12.53
CA LEU A 215 -13.56 -3.05 13.23
C LEU A 215 -13.99 -1.59 13.41
N ASN A 216 -15.29 -1.33 13.34
CA ASN A 216 -15.85 -0.08 13.84
C ASN A 216 -15.83 -0.08 15.39
N ARG A 217 -16.08 1.09 16.01
CA ARG A 217 -16.02 1.25 17.46
C ARG A 217 -16.92 0.25 18.20
N ASP A 218 -18.15 0.09 17.75
CA ASP A 218 -19.14 -0.77 18.41
C ASP A 218 -18.74 -2.24 18.34
N SER A 219 -18.32 -2.71 17.15
CA SER A 219 -17.83 -4.08 16.95
C SER A 219 -16.54 -4.35 17.72
N TYR A 220 -15.66 -3.34 17.84
CA TYR A 220 -14.43 -3.44 18.62
C TYR A 220 -14.71 -3.59 20.12
N ILE A 221 -15.61 -2.77 20.66
CA ILE A 221 -16.00 -2.82 22.08
C ILE A 221 -16.75 -4.12 22.39
N LYS A 222 -17.71 -4.51 21.54
CA LYS A 222 -18.55 -5.69 21.74
C LYS A 222 -17.84 -7.01 21.41
N GLN A 223 -16.60 -6.96 20.92
CA GLN A 223 -15.82 -8.12 20.47
C GLN A 223 -16.63 -9.05 19.55
N ILE A 224 -17.47 -8.48 18.68
CA ILE A 224 -18.36 -9.27 17.83
C ILE A 224 -17.52 -10.21 16.97
N LYS A 225 -17.83 -11.51 17.07
CA LYS A 225 -17.21 -12.59 16.31
C LYS A 225 -17.72 -12.57 14.86
N ASP A 226 -17.14 -11.72 14.00
CA ASP A 226 -17.33 -11.88 12.55
C ASP A 226 -16.65 -13.19 12.12
N GLU A 227 -17.42 -14.18 11.70
CA GLU A 227 -16.92 -15.51 11.30
C GLU A 227 -15.85 -15.43 10.21
N ARG A 228 -15.97 -14.47 9.28
CA ARG A 228 -15.00 -14.28 8.20
C ARG A 228 -13.69 -13.76 8.75
N LEU A 229 -13.76 -12.79 9.67
CA LEU A 229 -12.58 -12.28 10.35
C LEU A 229 -11.93 -13.37 11.22
N ASN A 230 -12.71 -14.18 11.95
CA ASN A 230 -12.18 -15.29 12.73
C ASN A 230 -11.49 -16.32 11.85
N LYS A 231 -12.10 -16.70 10.72
CA LYS A 231 -11.49 -17.60 9.73
C LYS A 231 -10.17 -17.03 9.20
N PHE A 232 -10.15 -15.73 8.89
CA PHE A 232 -8.94 -15.07 8.45
C PHE A 232 -7.85 -15.00 9.54
N ILE A 233 -8.24 -14.77 10.79
CA ILE A 233 -7.32 -14.75 11.93
C ILE A 233 -6.64 -16.11 12.12
N LEU A 234 -7.41 -17.20 12.02
CA LEU A 234 -6.86 -18.56 12.10
C LEU A 234 -5.81 -18.80 11.00
N PHE A 235 -6.12 -18.42 9.77
CA PHE A 235 -5.19 -18.49 8.65
C PHE A 235 -3.90 -17.67 8.87
N ALA A 236 -4.03 -16.39 9.25
CA ALA A 236 -2.87 -15.53 9.47
C ALA A 236 -1.98 -16.04 10.63
N ASN A 237 -2.59 -16.59 11.68
CA ASN A 237 -1.86 -17.19 12.79
C ASN A 237 -1.10 -18.46 12.37
N GLN A 238 -1.70 -19.32 11.53
CA GLN A 238 -1.02 -20.50 10.97
C GLN A 238 0.22 -20.11 10.16
N LEU A 239 0.13 -19.04 9.36
CA LEU A 239 1.28 -18.51 8.63
C LEU A 239 2.39 -18.03 9.56
N LYS A 240 2.02 -17.38 10.67
CA LYS A 240 2.99 -16.87 11.64
C LYS A 240 3.72 -18.01 12.37
N THR A 241 2.98 -19.00 12.87
CA THR A 241 3.57 -20.11 13.64
C THR A 241 4.59 -20.90 12.85
N ASN A 242 4.33 -21.14 11.56
CA ASN A 242 5.23 -21.86 10.67
C ASN A 242 6.45 -21.05 10.21
N HIS A 243 6.39 -19.72 10.33
CA HIS A 243 7.51 -18.84 9.96
C HIS A 243 8.48 -18.64 11.12
N ASP A 244 7.98 -18.64 12.35
CA ASP A 244 8.77 -18.48 13.57
C ASP A 244 9.38 -19.81 14.07
N SER A 245 8.96 -20.95 13.49
CA SER A 245 9.50 -22.31 13.72
C SER A 245 10.65 -22.65 12.77
#